data_AF-A0A0B0IER7-F1
#
_entry.id   AF-A0A0B0IER7-F1
#
_cell.length_a   1.000
_cell.length_b   1.000
_cell.length_c   1.000
_cell.angle_alpha   90.00
_cell.angle_beta   90.00
_cell.angle_gamma   90.00
#
_symmetry.space_group_name_H-M   'P 1'
#
loop_
_entity.id
_entity.type
_entity.pdbx_description
1 polymer ?
#
loop_
_entity_poly.entity_id
_entity_poly.type
_entity_poly.pdbx_seq_one_letter_code
_entity_poly.pdbx_strand_id
1 'polypeptide(L)'
;MRKLNLGISITLLIILLIGCTFGNLSLDHAETIAIDFAEEYINENDLNIAISDVKVFDAARNDEHNKWDVYLEVEKETNEFDLSALGWVSVSDEEEVIEYYLWSE
;
A
#
# COMPACT_ATOMS: atom_id res chain seq x y z
N MET A 1 43.99 4.20 45.98
CA MET A 1 42.64 4.68 45.65
C MET A 1 42.53 4.83 44.14
N ARG A 2 41.41 4.39 43.57
CA ARG A 2 41.19 4.05 42.15
C ARG A 2 41.30 5.27 41.23
N LYS A 3 42.02 5.13 40.11
CA LYS A 3 41.93 6.03 38.95
C LYS A 3 40.67 5.63 38.17
N LEU A 4 39.72 6.56 37.99
CA LEU A 4 38.58 6.37 37.09
C LEU A 4 39.09 6.43 35.64
N ASN A 5 38.98 5.30 34.93
CA ASN A 5 39.06 5.27 33.47
C ASN A 5 37.76 5.86 32.91
N LEU A 6 37.75 7.15 32.55
CA LEU A 6 36.71 7.73 31.72
C LEU A 6 37.07 7.48 30.24
N GLY A 7 36.91 6.23 29.82
CA GLY A 7 36.91 5.85 28.41
C GLY A 7 35.46 5.83 27.90
N ILE A 8 34.80 6.98 27.86
CA ILE A 8 33.51 7.10 27.17
C ILE A 8 33.82 7.68 25.80
N SER A 9 33.99 6.76 24.85
CA SER A 9 34.16 7.04 23.43
C SER A 9 32.95 7.85 22.94
N ILE A 10 33.17 9.12 22.59
CA ILE A 10 32.16 10.06 22.05
C ILE A 10 31.66 9.63 20.65
N THR A 11 32.12 8.47 20.15
CA THR A 11 31.88 7.99 18.78
C THR A 11 30.61 7.15 18.64
N LEU A 12 29.83 6.91 19.70
CA LEU A 12 28.58 6.15 19.64
C LEU A 12 27.35 7.04 19.90
N LEU A 13 27.32 8.22 19.27
CA LEU A 13 26.15 9.12 19.25
C LEU A 13 25.71 9.39 17.81
N ILE A 14 25.68 8.33 17.01
CA ILE A 14 25.01 8.26 15.71
C ILE A 14 24.27 6.93 15.77
N ILE A 15 23.03 6.88 15.24
CA ILE A 15 22.11 5.71 15.22
C ILE A 15 21.31 5.64 16.55
N LEU A 16 20.06 6.07 16.68
CA LEU A 16 18.88 6.02 15.83
C LEU A 16 17.99 7.23 16.18
N LEU A 17 18.16 8.36 15.48
CA LEU A 17 17.05 9.27 15.22
C LEU A 17 16.54 8.93 13.81
N ILE A 18 16.13 7.67 13.61
CA ILE A 18 15.07 7.43 12.64
C ILE A 18 13.86 7.94 13.39
N GLY A 19 13.62 9.25 13.30
CA GLY A 19 12.28 9.75 13.52
C GLY A 19 11.41 8.85 12.67
N CYS A 20 10.41 8.21 13.27
CA CYS A 20 9.28 7.75 12.52
C CYS A 20 8.78 8.99 11.77
N THR A 21 9.28 9.22 10.56
CA THR A 21 8.52 9.92 9.56
C THR A 21 7.38 8.97 9.31
N PHE A 22 6.35 9.06 10.16
CA PHE A 22 4.99 8.71 9.78
C PHE A 22 4.68 9.68 8.63
N GLY A 23 5.24 9.39 7.46
CA GLY A 23 4.91 10.08 6.25
C GLY A 23 3.49 9.64 5.97
N ASN A 24 2.54 10.57 6.00
CA ASN A 24 1.22 10.29 5.48
C ASN A 24 1.42 9.84 4.03
N LEU A 25 1.05 8.59 3.74
CA LEU A 25 1.07 8.07 2.39
C LEU A 25 0.18 8.96 1.52
N SER A 26 0.71 9.43 0.39
CA SER A 26 -0.09 10.20 -0.55
C SER A 26 -1.06 9.30 -1.30
N LEU A 27 -2.22 9.85 -1.68
CA LEU A 27 -3.21 9.14 -2.49
C LEU A 27 -2.59 8.48 -3.74
N ASP A 28 -1.87 9.25 -4.56
CA ASP A 28 -1.22 8.75 -5.78
C ASP A 28 -0.30 7.54 -5.52
N HIS A 29 0.34 7.49 -4.35
CA HIS A 29 1.23 6.40 -3.99
C HIS A 29 0.44 5.18 -3.48
N ALA A 30 -0.61 5.39 -2.69
CA ALA A 30 -1.54 4.34 -2.31
C ALA A 30 -2.23 3.70 -3.53
N GLU A 31 -2.66 4.51 -4.50
CA GLU A 31 -3.23 4.04 -5.77
C GLU A 31 -2.22 3.18 -6.56
N THR A 32 -0.96 3.63 -6.63
CA THR A 32 0.11 2.85 -7.28
C THR A 32 0.29 1.49 -6.60
N ILE A 33 0.41 1.47 -5.27
CA ILE A 33 0.56 0.23 -4.50
C ILE A 33 -0.65 -0.70 -4.71
N ALA A 34 -1.87 -0.15 -4.73
CA ALA A 34 -3.08 -0.93 -4.95
C ALA A 34 -3.14 -1.54 -6.36
N ILE A 35 -2.70 -0.81 -7.39
CA ILE A 35 -2.64 -1.31 -8.77
C ILE A 35 -1.54 -2.37 -8.93
N ASP A 36 -0.35 -2.13 -8.37
CA ASP A 36 0.75 -3.10 -8.40
C ASP A 36 0.34 -4.41 -7.71
N PHE A 37 -0.34 -4.31 -6.55
CA PHE A 37 -0.89 -5.47 -5.85
C PHE A 37 -1.97 -6.20 -6.68
N ALA A 38 -2.84 -5.46 -7.38
CA ALA A 38 -3.83 -6.05 -8.26
C ALA A 38 -3.19 -6.79 -9.45
N GLU A 39 -2.12 -6.24 -10.04
CA GLU A 39 -1.34 -6.88 -11.09
C GLU A 39 -0.73 -8.20 -10.59
N GLU A 40 -0.08 -8.18 -9.42
CA GLU A 40 0.48 -9.38 -8.80
C GLU A 40 -0.61 -10.43 -8.56
N TYR A 41 -1.75 -10.03 -7.96
CA TYR A 41 -2.87 -10.93 -7.69
C TYR A 41 -3.44 -11.56 -8.97
N ILE A 42 -3.64 -10.77 -10.03
CA ILE A 42 -4.11 -11.26 -11.34
C ILE A 42 -3.15 -12.31 -11.89
N ASN A 43 -1.85 -12.04 -11.84
CA ASN A 43 -0.82 -12.93 -12.35
C ASN A 43 -0.69 -14.22 -11.52
N GLU A 44 -0.70 -14.12 -10.18
CA GLU A 44 -0.56 -15.27 -9.29
C GLU A 44 -1.76 -16.23 -9.34
N ASN A 45 -2.95 -15.70 -9.64
CA ASN A 45 -4.18 -16.48 -9.73
C ASN A 45 -4.58 -16.84 -11.17
N ASP A 46 -3.71 -16.59 -12.16
CA ASP A 46 -3.95 -16.83 -13.58
C ASP A 46 -5.30 -16.25 -14.07
N LEU A 47 -5.68 -15.06 -13.57
CA LEU A 47 -6.94 -14.43 -13.94
C LEU A 47 -6.87 -13.89 -15.37
N ASN A 48 -7.92 -14.12 -16.15
CA ASN A 48 -8.02 -13.59 -17.52
C ASN A 48 -8.49 -12.11 -17.52
N ILE A 49 -7.73 -11.24 -16.86
CA ILE A 49 -7.96 -9.80 -16.75
C ILE A 49 -6.67 -9.10 -17.14
N ALA A 50 -6.70 -8.13 -18.05
CA ALA A 50 -5.52 -7.33 -18.34
C ALA A 50 -5.39 -6.22 -17.30
N ILE A 51 -4.18 -5.92 -16.83
CA ILE A 51 -3.95 -4.81 -15.88
C ILE A 51 -4.38 -3.46 -16.47
N SER A 52 -4.37 -3.30 -17.80
CA SER A 52 -4.87 -2.12 -18.51
C SER A 52 -6.35 -1.84 -18.25
N ASP A 53 -7.08 -2.89 -17.90
CA ASP A 53 -8.53 -2.87 -17.69
C ASP A 53 -8.86 -2.54 -16.23
N VAL A 54 -7.87 -2.58 -15.33
CA VAL A 54 -8.04 -2.17 -13.93
C VAL A 54 -7.91 -0.65 -13.83
N LYS A 55 -8.88 -0.03 -13.16
CA LYS A 55 -8.91 1.40 -12.85
C LYS A 55 -9.17 1.62 -11.38
N VAL A 56 -8.57 2.67 -10.83
CA VAL A 56 -9.03 3.26 -9.56
C VAL A 56 -10.25 4.11 -9.89
N PHE A 57 -11.39 3.85 -9.25
CA PHE A 57 -12.60 4.67 -9.43
C PHE A 57 -12.90 5.57 -8.22
N ASP A 58 -12.43 5.19 -7.04
CA ASP A 58 -12.55 5.98 -5.81
C ASP A 58 -11.45 5.61 -4.81
N ALA A 59 -11.19 6.48 -3.85
CA ALA A 59 -10.29 6.22 -2.74
C ALA A 59 -10.68 7.05 -1.51
N ALA A 60 -10.64 6.42 -0.34
CA ALA A 60 -10.99 7.04 0.93
C ALA A 60 -9.83 6.96 1.93
N ARG A 61 -9.51 8.10 2.55
CA ARG A 61 -8.56 8.13 3.66
C ARG A 61 -9.26 7.71 4.94
N ASN A 62 -8.67 6.76 5.66
CA ASN A 62 -9.07 6.37 7.00
C ASN A 62 -8.00 6.80 8.01
N ASP A 63 -8.15 8.02 8.52
CA ASP A 63 -7.19 8.64 9.45
C ASP A 63 -7.17 7.95 10.82
N GLU A 64 -8.21 7.21 11.20
CA GLU A 64 -8.22 6.44 12.46
C GLU A 64 -7.23 5.27 12.39
N HIS A 65 -7.06 4.69 11.21
CA HIS A 65 -6.22 3.51 10.97
C HIS A 65 -4.96 3.82 10.14
N ASN A 66 -4.69 5.10 9.86
CA ASN A 66 -3.55 5.56 9.03
C ASN A 66 -3.42 4.77 7.72
N LYS A 67 -4.54 4.62 7.01
CA LYS A 67 -4.62 3.86 5.77
C LYS A 67 -5.41 4.56 4.69
N TRP A 68 -5.18 4.16 3.45
CA TRP A 68 -6.01 4.45 2.30
C TRP A 68 -6.79 3.21 1.91
N ASP A 69 -8.10 3.34 1.75
CA ASP A 69 -8.94 2.33 1.12
C ASP A 69 -9.10 2.72 -0.35
N VAL A 70 -8.45 1.99 -1.26
CA VAL A 70 -8.45 2.26 -2.71
C VAL A 70 -9.42 1.30 -3.37
N TYR A 71 -10.39 1.83 -4.10
CA TYR A 71 -11.42 1.04 -4.77
C TYR A 71 -11.11 0.88 -6.25
N LEU A 72 -11.12 -0.38 -6.71
CA LEU A 72 -10.75 -0.78 -8.05
C LEU A 72 -11.97 -1.27 -8.83
N GLU A 73 -12.00 -0.96 -10.12
CA GLU A 73 -12.96 -1.49 -11.08
C GLU A 73 -12.23 -2.12 -12.26
N VAL A 74 -12.81 -3.17 -12.85
CA VAL A 74 -12.34 -3.74 -14.11
C VAL A 74 -13.26 -3.31 -15.25
N GLU A 75 -12.74 -2.50 -16.17
CA GLU A 75 -13.41 -2.10 -17.39
C GLU A 75 -13.24 -3.20 -18.46
N LYS A 76 -14.28 -4.00 -18.69
CA LYS A 76 -14.28 -4.96 -19.80
C LYS A 76 -14.79 -4.27 -21.07
N GLU A 77 -14.11 -4.45 -22.21
CA GLU A 77 -14.57 -4.01 -23.55
C GLU A 77 -15.84 -4.74 -24.06
N THR A 78 -16.67 -5.26 -23.17
CA THR A 78 -17.95 -5.88 -23.54
C THR A 78 -19.03 -4.81 -23.55
N ASN A 79 -19.33 -4.36 -24.77
CA ASN A 79 -20.53 -3.63 -25.12
C ASN A 79 -21.75 -4.28 -24.43
N GLU A 80 -22.45 -3.51 -23.59
CA GLU A 80 -23.64 -3.88 -22.77
C GLU A 80 -23.35 -4.32 -21.33
N PHE A 81 -23.46 -3.37 -20.39
CA PHE A 81 -23.97 -3.53 -19.01
C PHE A 81 -23.46 -4.73 -18.18
N ASP A 82 -22.31 -5.31 -18.52
CA ASP A 82 -21.73 -6.38 -17.73
C ASP A 82 -21.09 -5.74 -16.51
N LEU A 83 -21.60 -6.11 -15.34
CA LEU A 83 -21.25 -5.51 -14.05
C LEU A 83 -19.73 -5.46 -13.92
N SER A 84 -19.17 -4.24 -13.89
CA SER A 84 -17.77 -4.00 -13.57
C SER A 84 -17.48 -4.77 -12.29
N ALA A 85 -16.51 -5.67 -12.35
CA ALA A 85 -16.09 -6.34 -11.14
C ALA A 85 -15.56 -5.23 -10.21
N LEU A 86 -16.07 -5.11 -8.98
CA LEU A 86 -15.61 -4.13 -7.97
C LEU A 86 -14.74 -4.79 -6.88
N GLY A 87 -13.56 -4.23 -6.64
CA GLY A 87 -12.58 -4.68 -5.66
C GLY A 87 -12.10 -3.50 -4.81
N TRP A 88 -11.35 -3.78 -3.74
CA TRP A 88 -10.68 -2.74 -2.97
C TRP A 88 -9.42 -3.27 -2.27
N VAL A 89 -8.49 -2.36 -2.01
CA VAL A 89 -7.21 -2.63 -1.35
C VAL A 89 -6.98 -1.54 -0.29
N SER A 90 -6.71 -1.95 0.95
CA SER A 90 -6.27 -1.06 2.02
C SER A 90 -4.74 -1.00 2.08
N VAL A 91 -4.18 0.19 1.97
CA VAL A 91 -2.73 0.45 2.05
C VAL A 91 -2.42 1.30 3.28
N SER A 92 -1.54 0.82 4.15
CA SER A 92 -1.10 1.54 5.35
C SER A 92 -0.11 2.67 5.02
N ASP A 93 0.08 3.63 5.93
CA ASP A 93 1.15 4.64 5.83
C ASP A 93 2.58 4.06 5.83
N GLU A 94 2.71 2.77 6.17
CA GLU A 94 3.97 2.02 6.06
C GLU A 94 4.15 1.39 4.68
N GLU A 95 3.30 1.74 3.70
CA GLU A 95 3.32 1.26 2.32
C GLU A 95 3.02 -0.25 2.20
N GLU A 96 2.28 -0.80 3.17
CA GLU A 96 1.89 -2.22 3.19
C GLU A 96 0.41 -2.42 2.85
N VAL A 97 0.09 -3.44 2.04
CA VAL A 97 -1.29 -3.91 1.86
C VAL A 97 -1.71 -4.70 3.09
N ILE A 98 -2.72 -4.20 3.80
CA ILE A 98 -3.14 -4.77 5.10
C ILE A 98 -4.47 -5.51 5.03
N GLU A 99 -5.34 -5.12 4.10
CA GLU A 99 -6.64 -5.73 3.87
C GLU A 99 -6.99 -5.59 2.38
N TYR A 100 -7.67 -6.57 1.80
CA TYR A 100 -8.14 -6.46 0.42
C TYR A 100 -9.34 -7.37 0.17
N TYR A 101 -10.11 -6.98 -0.84
CA TYR A 101 -11.04 -7.83 -1.53
C TYR A 101 -10.81 -7.64 -3.03
N LEU A 102 -10.25 -8.66 -3.67
CA LEU A 102 -10.13 -8.73 -5.11
C LEU A 102 -11.04 -9.84 -5.61
N TRP A 103 -11.52 -9.67 -6.82
CA TRP A 103 -12.55 -10.49 -7.43
C TRP A 103 -12.31 -12.00 -7.29
N SER A 104 -13.33 -12.72 -6.87
CA SER A 104 -13.38 -14.18 -6.95
C SER A 104 -14.63 -14.57 -7.74
N GLU A 105 -14.47 -15.28 -8.85
CA GLU A 105 -15.57 -15.97 -9.54
C GLU A 105 -16.21 -17.04 -8.64
#